data_AF-A0AAW9QFZ9-F1
#
_entry.id   AF-A0AAW9QFZ9-F1
#
_cell.length_a   1.000
_cell.length_b   1.000
_cell.length_c   1.000
_cell.angle_alpha   90.00
_cell.angle_beta   90.00
_cell.angle_gamma   90.00
#
_symmetry.space_group_name_H-M   'P 1'
#
loop_
_entity.id
_entity.type
_entity.pdbx_description
1 polymer ?
#
loop_
_entity_poly.entity_id
_entity_poly.type
_entity_poly.pdbx_seq_one_letter_code
_entity_poly.pdbx_strand_id
1 'polypeptide(L)'
;MTTLANIVDSDRTLNRSQLKADKGLVREIQIKLGNLGLYPGGQWVDGQLGDSSSFSWKGLKEFCHAVDLPDLPSEAVALNAKIAKKLLETKQLPFILNQAQNTDFILQKLTDIQQHTKLSVNVGIDAEHQAFLLRTVERSPLVEEIANYPKYLAQKPDGTSIISGGDRSLSSDYPTRGQFPDIDSSGLNFLPSYIAHACVCIGNFGEGTNPIKTHWLGKQALEPVQFLSATKFIGVLNTISQINAQFPDVDIDSCVVVPSPSPDLHLYDLVAKMVSYEEDRKGTIGYSNEVGALFKRFTRRENLESWMKAQTGNSDLQFRGGYGFPPLIDHPKIRDVSRNETVLSSPENAGNSGNNLVSTYDLTRLISMLGWHLHLTSNTRLPDAQWKSLERVVRAMGNDIARYVDVALETLGVLNVISEPVVISKSGWGNSAYTYVALVKFVDRRFQPAKLRTFAMSLWTPEGSPEVRDTHMAAAVTEIVRRVLTEELV
;
A
#
# COMPACT_ATOMS: atom_id res chain seq x y z
N MET A 1 33.39 5.90 -1.21
CA MET A 1 32.36 6.92 -1.50
C MET A 1 32.29 7.86 -0.32
N THR A 2 32.17 9.16 -0.54
CA THR A 2 31.98 10.13 0.56
C THR A 2 30.55 10.01 1.07
N THR A 3 30.36 9.99 2.39
CA THR A 3 29.03 10.03 3.04
C THR A 3 28.82 11.35 3.76
N LEU A 4 27.58 11.67 4.14
CA LEU A 4 27.29 12.83 5.00
C LEU A 4 28.08 12.76 6.31
N ALA A 5 28.24 11.57 6.89
CA ALA A 5 29.07 11.37 8.08
C ALA A 5 30.53 11.75 7.84
N ASN A 6 31.10 11.36 6.69
CA ASN A 6 32.48 11.76 6.36
C ASN A 6 32.62 13.29 6.20
N ILE A 7 31.60 13.97 5.68
CA ILE A 7 31.61 15.45 5.58
C ILE A 7 31.65 16.09 6.97
N VAL A 8 30.92 15.53 7.93
CA VAL A 8 30.94 15.98 9.34
C VAL A 8 32.30 15.70 9.97
N ASP A 9 32.79 14.47 9.88
CA ASP A 9 34.01 14.02 10.58
C ASP A 9 35.28 14.72 10.06
N SER A 10 35.30 15.09 8.78
CA SER A 10 36.45 15.75 8.15
C SER A 10 36.33 17.28 8.03
N ASP A 11 35.26 17.86 8.59
CA ASP A 11 34.90 19.29 8.45
C ASP A 11 35.01 19.80 7.00
N ARG A 12 34.64 18.95 6.04
CA ARG A 12 34.86 19.21 4.62
C ARG A 12 33.78 20.14 4.07
N THR A 13 34.20 21.09 3.23
CA THR A 13 33.28 21.93 2.45
C THR A 13 33.39 21.58 0.97
N LEU A 14 32.24 21.40 0.33
CA LEU A 14 32.10 21.15 -1.11
C LEU A 14 31.41 22.35 -1.76
N ASN A 15 31.97 22.82 -2.86
CA ASN A 15 31.24 23.68 -3.80
C ASN A 15 30.25 22.85 -4.63
N ARG A 16 29.40 23.51 -5.42
CA ARG A 16 28.35 22.82 -6.17
C ARG A 16 28.88 21.82 -7.19
N SER A 17 29.94 22.16 -7.90
CA SER A 17 30.56 21.26 -8.90
C SER A 17 31.13 20.01 -8.24
N GLN A 18 31.76 20.17 -7.07
CA GLN A 18 32.29 19.05 -6.30
C GLN A 18 31.17 18.13 -5.78
N LEU A 19 30.09 18.70 -5.24
CA LEU A 19 28.93 17.91 -4.81
C LEU A 19 28.28 17.19 -5.99
N LYS A 20 28.09 17.88 -7.12
CA LYS A 20 27.49 17.31 -8.34
C LYS A 20 28.29 16.12 -8.89
N ALA A 21 29.61 16.09 -8.68
CA ALA A 21 30.46 15.00 -9.10
C ALA A 21 30.33 13.74 -8.21
N ASP A 22 29.92 13.89 -6.93
CA ASP A 22 29.75 12.77 -6.00
C ASP A 22 28.32 12.24 -6.00
N LYS A 23 27.99 11.41 -6.99
CA LYS A 23 26.65 10.83 -7.15
C LYS A 23 26.17 10.04 -5.93
N GLY A 24 27.08 9.39 -5.22
CA GLY A 24 26.74 8.61 -4.02
C GLY A 24 26.26 9.52 -2.89
N LEU A 25 27.00 10.59 -2.62
CA LEU A 25 26.62 11.60 -1.64
C LEU A 25 25.32 12.33 -2.03
N VAL A 26 25.13 12.62 -3.31
CA VAL A 26 23.86 13.23 -3.79
C VAL A 26 22.67 12.29 -3.56
N ARG A 27 22.80 10.98 -3.78
CA ARG A 27 21.73 10.01 -3.47
C ARG A 27 21.40 10.02 -1.99
N GLU A 28 22.42 10.04 -1.12
CA GLU A 28 22.22 10.13 0.32
C GLU A 28 21.43 11.40 0.69
N ILE A 29 21.78 12.55 0.12
CA ILE A 29 21.04 13.82 0.33
C ILE A 29 19.60 13.71 -0.19
N GLN A 30 19.39 13.19 -1.40
CA GLN A 30 18.05 13.02 -1.98
C GLN A 30 17.16 12.15 -1.09
N ILE A 31 17.70 11.05 -0.53
CA ILE A 31 16.99 10.19 0.43
C ILE A 31 16.62 10.99 1.69
N LYS A 32 17.59 11.73 2.27
CA LYS A 32 17.31 12.55 3.47
C LYS A 32 16.24 13.61 3.21
N LEU A 33 16.31 14.31 2.08
CA LEU A 33 15.30 15.29 1.69
C LEU A 33 13.94 14.65 1.42
N GLY A 34 13.91 13.47 0.78
CA GLY A 34 12.68 12.73 0.51
C GLY A 34 11.97 12.30 1.79
N ASN A 35 12.73 11.81 2.78
CA ASN A 35 12.19 11.46 4.09
C ASN A 35 11.64 12.66 4.88
N LEU A 36 12.06 13.88 4.52
CA LEU A 36 11.60 15.15 5.08
C LEU A 36 10.51 15.81 4.24
N GLY A 37 10.08 15.20 3.14
CA GLY A 37 9.04 15.75 2.24
C GLY A 37 9.50 16.88 1.32
N LEU A 38 10.81 17.06 1.17
CA LEU A 38 11.43 18.11 0.35
C LEU A 38 11.93 17.62 -1.01
N TYR A 39 11.81 16.33 -1.31
CA TYR A 39 12.27 15.74 -2.56
C TYR A 39 11.34 14.58 -2.98
N PRO A 40 11.03 14.41 -4.27
CA PRO A 40 10.32 13.21 -4.72
C PRO A 40 11.17 11.97 -4.46
N GLY A 41 10.65 10.97 -3.74
CA GLY A 41 11.39 9.74 -3.51
C GLY A 41 11.39 8.78 -4.71
N GLY A 42 11.80 7.54 -4.45
CA GLY A 42 11.69 6.45 -5.41
C GLY A 42 12.62 6.63 -6.59
N GLN A 43 12.08 6.67 -7.80
CA GLN A 43 12.89 6.70 -9.03
C GLN A 43 13.69 7.99 -9.25
N TRP A 44 13.31 9.04 -8.51
CA TRP A 44 14.00 10.31 -8.49
C TRP A 44 15.30 10.25 -7.68
N VAL A 45 15.50 9.25 -6.82
CA VAL A 45 16.77 9.04 -6.12
C VAL A 45 17.80 8.46 -7.09
N ASP A 46 18.39 9.32 -7.89
CA ASP A 46 19.24 8.97 -9.03
C ASP A 46 20.72 9.38 -8.85
N GLY A 47 21.00 10.27 -7.89
CA GLY A 47 22.32 10.86 -7.64
C GLY A 47 22.64 12.07 -8.51
N GLN A 48 21.64 12.65 -9.18
CA GLN A 48 21.79 13.84 -10.00
C GLN A 48 21.39 15.11 -9.22
N LEU A 49 22.38 15.97 -8.97
CA LEU A 49 22.12 17.26 -8.33
C LEU A 49 21.37 18.24 -9.25
N GLY A 50 21.46 18.05 -10.57
CA GLY A 50 20.80 18.89 -11.57
C GLY A 50 21.34 20.33 -11.67
N ASP A 51 20.50 21.23 -12.19
CA ASP A 51 20.70 22.68 -12.22
C ASP A 51 19.94 23.38 -11.08
N SER A 52 19.94 24.72 -11.05
CA SER A 52 19.34 25.50 -9.95
C SER A 52 17.83 25.36 -9.84
N SER A 53 17.17 24.85 -10.88
CA SER A 53 15.73 24.61 -10.95
C SER A 53 15.34 23.16 -10.61
N SER A 54 16.31 22.26 -10.52
CA SER A 54 16.09 20.85 -10.18
C SER A 54 15.51 20.64 -8.78
N PHE A 55 14.77 19.55 -8.60
CA PHE A 55 14.22 19.16 -7.29
C PHE A 55 15.31 19.03 -6.23
N SER A 56 16.49 18.48 -6.56
CA SER A 56 17.56 18.22 -5.59
C SER A 56 18.07 19.54 -5.00
N TRP A 57 18.26 20.55 -5.85
CA TRP A 57 18.75 21.86 -5.42
C TRP A 57 17.68 22.69 -4.70
N LYS A 58 16.44 22.67 -5.19
CA LYS A 58 15.29 23.33 -4.54
C LYS A 58 15.06 22.76 -3.14
N GLY A 59 15.00 21.43 -3.01
CA GLY A 59 14.81 20.76 -1.73
C GLY A 59 15.93 21.04 -0.74
N LEU A 60 17.20 21.08 -1.19
CA LEU A 60 18.33 21.41 -0.32
C LEU A 60 18.29 22.88 0.16
N LYS A 61 17.85 23.81 -0.70
CA LYS A 61 17.61 25.22 -0.31
C LYS A 61 16.51 25.37 0.71
N GLU A 62 15.37 24.73 0.47
CA GLU A 62 14.24 24.75 1.38
C GLU A 62 14.61 24.13 2.73
N PHE A 63 15.37 23.03 2.71
CA PHE A 63 15.94 22.41 3.91
C PHE A 63 16.80 23.38 4.70
N CYS A 64 17.80 23.99 4.07
CA CYS A 64 18.71 24.93 4.72
C CYS A 64 17.97 26.13 5.30
N HIS A 65 17.00 26.69 4.56
CA HIS A 65 16.14 27.75 5.08
C HIS A 65 15.35 27.29 6.33
N ALA A 66 14.81 26.07 6.32
CA ALA A 66 14.05 25.52 7.45
C ALA A 66 14.89 25.20 8.70
N VAL A 67 16.22 25.09 8.57
CA VAL A 67 17.14 24.79 9.69
C VAL A 67 18.06 25.98 10.04
N ASP A 68 17.61 27.20 9.75
CA ASP A 68 18.27 28.47 10.06
C ASP A 68 19.63 28.65 9.36
N LEU A 69 19.73 28.18 8.12
CA LEU A 69 20.87 28.37 7.21
C LEU A 69 20.45 29.07 5.89
N PRO A 70 19.79 30.25 5.93
CA PRO A 70 19.08 30.82 4.76
C PRO A 70 19.97 31.20 3.58
N ASP A 71 21.25 31.53 3.81
CA ASP A 71 22.21 31.87 2.75
C ASP A 71 22.86 30.64 2.09
N LEU A 72 22.47 29.44 2.53
CA LEU A 72 22.97 28.15 2.06
C LEU A 72 21.82 27.29 1.49
N PRO A 73 22.13 26.28 0.65
CA PRO A 73 23.38 26.09 -0.05
C PRO A 73 23.60 27.19 -1.12
N SER A 74 24.85 27.47 -1.43
CA SER A 74 25.27 28.38 -2.51
C SER A 74 26.21 27.67 -3.50
N GLU A 75 26.57 28.34 -4.60
CA GLU A 75 27.52 27.79 -5.57
C GLU A 75 28.90 27.50 -4.92
N ALA A 76 29.34 28.37 -4.01
CA ALA A 76 30.61 28.25 -3.30
C ALA A 76 30.56 27.24 -2.15
N VAL A 77 29.41 27.14 -1.48
CA VAL A 77 29.19 26.25 -0.33
C VAL A 77 27.90 25.47 -0.55
N ALA A 78 27.99 24.38 -1.30
CA ALA A 78 26.86 23.51 -1.59
C ALA A 78 26.59 22.53 -0.46
N LEU A 79 27.64 22.05 0.20
CA LEU A 79 27.57 21.18 1.37
C LEU A 79 28.77 21.45 2.29
N ASN A 80 28.53 21.52 3.59
CA ASN A 80 29.57 21.56 4.62
C ASN A 80 29.14 20.71 5.82
N ALA A 81 30.00 20.61 6.84
CA ALA A 81 29.71 19.84 8.05
C ALA A 81 28.41 20.27 8.76
N LYS A 82 28.06 21.57 8.74
CA LYS A 82 26.82 22.08 9.35
C LYS A 82 25.57 21.55 8.63
N ILE A 83 25.54 21.66 7.30
CA ILE A 83 24.41 21.15 6.49
C ILE A 83 24.31 19.63 6.62
N ALA A 84 25.45 18.93 6.52
CA ALA A 84 25.48 17.46 6.60
C ALA A 84 24.98 16.95 7.96
N LYS A 85 25.43 17.57 9.06
CA LYS A 85 24.97 17.25 10.40
C LYS A 85 23.46 17.46 10.54
N LYS A 86 22.93 18.60 10.07
CA LYS A 86 21.49 18.87 10.09
C LYS A 86 20.71 17.84 9.27
N LEU A 87 21.18 17.44 8.09
CA LEU A 87 20.52 16.40 7.27
C LEU A 87 20.47 15.05 7.97
N LEU A 88 21.48 14.72 8.78
CA LEU A 88 21.54 13.48 9.55
C LEU A 88 20.63 13.50 10.79
N GLU A 89 20.53 14.66 11.46
CA GLU A 89 19.85 14.79 12.76
C GLU A 89 18.36 15.18 12.63
N THR A 90 17.98 15.90 11.58
CA THR A 90 16.58 16.35 11.39
C THR A 90 15.69 15.15 11.08
N LYS A 91 14.77 14.85 12.00
CA LYS A 91 13.80 13.77 11.84
C LYS A 91 12.52 14.21 11.11
N GLN A 92 12.13 15.47 11.23
CA GLN A 92 10.93 15.99 10.60
C GLN A 92 11.02 17.51 10.47
N LEU A 93 10.32 18.04 9.46
CA LEU A 93 10.06 19.47 9.30
C LEU A 93 8.56 19.73 9.52
N PRO A 94 8.13 20.26 10.70
CA PRO A 94 6.72 20.38 11.04
C PRO A 94 5.87 21.16 10.03
N PHE A 95 6.47 22.14 9.35
CA PHE A 95 5.76 22.96 8.37
C PHE A 95 5.27 22.16 7.16
N ILE A 96 5.93 21.04 6.81
CA ILE A 96 5.53 20.19 5.68
C ILE A 96 4.13 19.61 5.90
N LEU A 97 3.88 19.10 7.10
CA LEU A 97 2.57 18.56 7.46
C LEU A 97 1.50 19.66 7.55
N ASN A 98 1.88 20.86 8.00
CA ASN A 98 0.97 22.01 8.05
C ASN A 98 0.59 22.47 6.63
N GLN A 99 1.57 22.62 5.74
CA GLN A 99 1.34 23.00 4.35
C GLN A 99 0.49 21.97 3.60
N ALA A 100 0.57 20.70 3.98
CA ALA A 100 -0.24 19.63 3.41
C ALA A 100 -1.75 19.76 3.68
N GLN A 101 -2.18 20.64 4.60
CA GLN A 101 -3.60 20.99 4.75
C GLN A 101 -4.17 21.68 3.50
N ASN A 102 -3.31 22.33 2.70
CA ASN A 102 -3.69 22.86 1.41
C ASN A 102 -3.68 21.72 0.36
N THR A 103 -4.85 21.14 0.12
CA THR A 103 -5.02 20.02 -0.82
C THR A 103 -4.64 20.39 -2.25
N ASP A 104 -4.84 21.65 -2.66
CA ASP A 104 -4.47 22.12 -4.01
C ASP A 104 -2.95 22.19 -4.16
N PHE A 105 -2.24 22.62 -3.11
CA PHE A 105 -0.77 22.59 -3.08
C PHE A 105 -0.25 21.14 -3.22
N ILE A 106 -0.84 20.19 -2.49
CA ILE A 106 -0.45 18.78 -2.59
C ILE A 106 -0.74 18.22 -3.98
N LEU A 107 -1.92 18.50 -4.54
CA LEU A 107 -2.28 18.08 -5.89
C LEU A 107 -1.31 18.65 -6.92
N GLN A 108 -0.97 19.94 -6.83
CA GLN A 108 -0.03 20.60 -7.73
C GLN A 108 1.39 20.03 -7.59
N LYS A 109 1.84 19.75 -6.36
CA LYS A 109 3.14 19.12 -6.09
C LYS A 109 3.23 17.74 -6.72
N LEU A 110 2.20 16.91 -6.55
CA LEU A 110 2.15 15.57 -7.16
C LEU A 110 2.01 15.64 -8.68
N THR A 111 1.28 16.62 -9.21
CA THR A 111 1.18 16.89 -10.66
C THR A 111 2.56 17.25 -11.25
N ASP A 112 3.33 18.11 -10.57
CA ASP A 112 4.67 18.50 -10.99
C ASP A 112 5.61 17.28 -11.02
N ILE A 113 5.54 16.41 -10.00
CA ILE A 113 6.27 15.14 -9.97
C ILE A 113 5.85 14.25 -11.15
N GLN A 114 4.54 14.11 -11.38
CA GLN A 114 3.99 13.28 -12.45
C GLN A 114 4.49 13.73 -13.84
N GLN A 115 4.47 15.05 -14.12
CA GLN A 115 4.86 15.62 -15.40
C GLN A 115 6.36 15.51 -15.69
N HIS A 116 7.21 15.55 -14.66
CA HIS A 116 8.65 15.50 -14.84
C HIS A 116 9.23 14.09 -14.68
N THR A 117 8.41 13.10 -14.34
CA THR A 117 8.85 11.72 -14.16
C THR A 117 9.06 11.07 -15.53
N LYS A 118 10.28 10.63 -15.82
CA LYS A 118 10.58 9.77 -16.97
C LYS A 118 10.54 8.31 -16.56
N LEU A 119 9.50 7.59 -16.95
CA LEU A 119 9.36 6.17 -16.65
C LEU A 119 10.20 5.34 -17.61
N SER A 120 10.89 4.34 -17.07
CA SER A 120 11.76 3.40 -17.79
C SER A 120 11.18 1.98 -17.82
N VAL A 121 9.94 1.80 -17.35
CA VAL A 121 9.33 0.48 -17.15
C VAL A 121 8.15 0.33 -18.10
N ASN A 122 8.24 -0.63 -19.01
CA ASN A 122 7.13 -1.00 -19.89
C ASN A 122 6.31 -2.11 -19.23
N VAL A 123 5.13 -1.81 -18.69
CA VAL A 123 4.20 -2.82 -18.12
C VAL A 123 3.04 -3.10 -19.09
N GLY A 124 3.24 -2.91 -20.40
CA GLY A 124 2.16 -3.03 -21.40
C GLY A 124 1.09 -1.96 -21.28
N ILE A 125 1.43 -0.85 -20.63
CA ILE A 125 0.67 0.39 -20.55
C ILE A 125 1.50 1.42 -21.32
N ASP A 126 0.87 2.40 -21.98
CA ASP A 126 1.59 3.60 -22.43
C ASP A 126 2.23 4.24 -21.20
N ALA A 127 3.47 3.83 -20.94
CA ALA A 127 4.13 3.97 -19.65
C ALA A 127 4.62 5.39 -19.41
N GLU A 128 4.29 6.35 -20.28
CA GLU A 128 4.98 7.62 -20.30
C GLU A 128 4.65 8.50 -19.09
N HIS A 129 3.50 8.35 -18.40
CA HIS A 129 3.25 9.16 -17.19
C HIS A 129 2.33 8.55 -16.11
N GLN A 130 2.72 7.42 -15.53
CA GLN A 130 2.10 6.87 -14.30
C GLN A 130 3.14 6.76 -13.16
N ALA A 131 3.54 7.91 -12.61
CA ALA A 131 4.72 8.02 -11.75
C ALA A 131 4.56 7.28 -10.42
N PHE A 132 3.32 7.13 -9.95
CA PHE A 132 3.01 6.60 -8.62
C PHE A 132 2.56 5.15 -8.69
N LEU A 133 1.69 4.81 -9.66
CA LEU A 133 1.29 3.42 -9.92
C LEU A 133 2.49 2.53 -10.26
N LEU A 134 3.40 3.04 -11.11
CA LEU A 134 4.59 2.32 -11.57
C LEU A 134 5.84 2.67 -10.74
N ARG A 135 5.64 3.09 -9.50
CA ARG A 135 6.75 3.37 -8.59
C ARG A 135 7.54 2.11 -8.27
N THR A 136 6.88 0.95 -8.26
CA THR A 136 7.44 -0.40 -7.97
C THR A 136 7.94 -0.55 -6.53
N VAL A 137 7.96 -1.78 -6.03
CA VAL A 137 8.36 -2.06 -4.64
C VAL A 137 9.86 -1.88 -4.43
N GLU A 138 10.67 -2.10 -5.47
CA GLU A 138 12.13 -2.00 -5.46
C GLU A 138 12.63 -0.57 -5.20
N ARG A 139 11.75 0.42 -5.38
CA ARG A 139 12.00 1.84 -5.10
C ARG A 139 11.22 2.35 -3.89
N SER A 140 10.65 1.45 -3.10
CA SER A 140 9.98 1.78 -1.84
C SER A 140 11.02 2.00 -0.74
N PRO A 141 10.88 3.04 0.09
CA PRO A 141 11.66 3.17 1.31
C PRO A 141 11.31 2.10 2.36
N LEU A 142 10.25 1.32 2.14
CA LEU A 142 9.72 0.32 3.08
C LEU A 142 9.93 -1.12 2.60
N VAL A 143 10.66 -1.35 1.50
CA VAL A 143 10.84 -2.69 0.90
C VAL A 143 11.47 -3.68 1.87
N GLU A 144 12.47 -3.23 2.64
CA GLU A 144 13.16 -4.06 3.63
C GLU A 144 12.25 -4.47 4.80
N GLU A 145 11.14 -3.76 5.00
CA GLU A 145 10.19 -4.01 6.08
C GLU A 145 9.16 -5.10 5.74
N ILE A 146 9.00 -5.48 4.46
CA ILE A 146 7.99 -6.46 4.02
C ILE A 146 8.16 -7.80 4.74
N ALA A 147 9.42 -8.22 4.96
CA ALA A 147 9.71 -9.45 5.70
C ALA A 147 9.27 -9.40 7.18
N ASN A 148 9.07 -8.20 7.74
CA ASN A 148 8.63 -8.00 9.11
C ASN A 148 7.12 -7.75 9.23
N TYR A 149 6.38 -7.59 8.14
CA TYR A 149 4.94 -7.27 8.17
C TYR A 149 4.13 -8.22 9.07
N PRO A 150 4.29 -9.56 9.04
CA PRO A 150 3.55 -10.44 9.95
C PRO A 150 3.81 -10.15 11.43
N LYS A 151 5.08 -9.90 11.79
CA LYS A 151 5.46 -9.53 13.16
C LYS A 151 4.84 -8.19 13.56
N TYR A 152 4.89 -7.20 12.68
CA TYR A 152 4.32 -5.88 12.95
C TYR A 152 2.80 -5.93 13.05
N LEU A 153 2.11 -6.75 12.25
CA LEU A 153 0.66 -6.93 12.37
C LEU A 153 0.26 -7.65 13.65
N ALA A 154 1.07 -8.57 14.18
CA ALA A 154 0.80 -9.22 15.46
C ALA A 154 0.93 -8.29 16.67
N GLN A 155 1.65 -7.18 16.54
CA GLN A 155 1.87 -6.21 17.62
C GLN A 155 0.58 -5.50 18.05
N LYS A 156 0.41 -5.38 19.37
CA LYS A 156 -0.59 -4.52 20.02
C LYS A 156 0.10 -3.35 20.75
N PRO A 157 -0.61 -2.23 21.01
CA PRO A 157 -0.13 -1.22 21.94
C PRO A 157 0.10 -1.83 23.32
N ASP A 158 1.17 -1.42 24.00
CA ASP A 158 1.50 -1.90 25.36
C ASP A 158 0.87 -1.00 26.46
N GLY A 159 0.31 0.15 26.08
CA GLY A 159 -0.27 1.12 27.01
C GLY A 159 0.76 2.01 27.71
N THR A 160 2.06 1.80 27.47
CA THR A 160 3.16 2.53 28.13
C THR A 160 4.09 3.21 27.13
N SER A 161 4.71 2.47 26.23
CA SER A 161 5.61 3.03 25.20
C SER A 161 4.87 3.30 23.89
N ILE A 162 3.82 2.51 23.63
CA ILE A 162 2.95 2.59 22.47
C ILE A 162 1.50 2.55 22.94
N ILE A 163 0.74 3.58 22.61
CA ILE A 163 -0.71 3.66 22.81
C ILE A 163 -1.45 3.52 21.47
N SER A 164 -2.73 3.17 21.53
CA SER A 164 -3.58 3.18 20.32
C SER A 164 -3.82 4.62 19.86
N GLY A 165 -3.69 4.88 18.56
CA GLY A 165 -4.06 6.17 17.96
C GLY A 165 -5.55 6.26 17.62
N GLY A 166 -6.06 7.49 17.49
CA GLY A 166 -7.45 7.79 17.13
C GLY A 166 -8.41 7.91 18.32
N ASP A 167 -9.60 8.48 18.08
CA ASP A 167 -10.63 8.65 19.10
C ASP A 167 -11.42 7.34 19.31
N ARG A 168 -11.34 6.82 20.54
CA ARG A 168 -12.07 5.61 20.95
C ARG A 168 -13.58 5.84 21.04
N SER A 169 -14.03 7.08 21.25
CA SER A 169 -15.44 7.40 21.43
C SER A 169 -16.27 7.17 20.17
N LEU A 170 -15.60 7.20 19.00
CA LEU A 170 -16.20 7.05 17.67
C LEU A 170 -16.08 5.62 17.12
N SER A 171 -15.42 4.73 17.87
CA SER A 171 -15.15 3.36 17.45
C SER A 171 -16.19 2.37 18.01
N SER A 172 -16.75 1.53 17.13
CA SER A 172 -17.65 0.42 17.46
C SER A 172 -16.96 -0.93 17.31
N ASP A 173 -17.60 -2.01 17.75
CA ASP A 173 -17.05 -3.36 17.56
C ASP A 173 -16.94 -3.68 16.06
N TYR A 174 -15.88 -4.41 15.67
CA TYR A 174 -15.73 -4.84 14.29
C TYR A 174 -16.96 -5.68 13.88
N PRO A 175 -17.62 -5.38 12.74
CA PRO A 175 -18.89 -6.00 12.38
C PRO A 175 -18.78 -7.51 12.19
N THR A 176 -19.78 -8.27 12.66
CA THR A 176 -19.86 -9.72 12.41
C THR A 176 -19.90 -10.01 10.91
N ARG A 177 -19.34 -11.15 10.47
CA ARG A 177 -19.47 -11.59 9.07
C ARG A 177 -20.92 -11.54 8.60
N GLY A 178 -21.13 -11.01 7.40
CA GLY A 178 -22.46 -10.92 6.80
C GLY A 178 -23.31 -9.73 7.27
N GLN A 179 -22.76 -8.84 8.09
CA GLN A 179 -23.43 -7.61 8.55
C GLN A 179 -22.68 -6.37 8.10
N PHE A 180 -23.42 -5.33 7.70
CA PHE A 180 -22.86 -4.00 7.52
C PHE A 180 -22.53 -3.36 8.89
N PRO A 181 -21.42 -2.62 9.00
CA PRO A 181 -21.23 -1.68 10.09
C PRO A 181 -22.05 -0.40 9.85
N ASP A 182 -22.19 0.42 10.87
CA ASP A 182 -22.60 1.81 10.69
C ASP A 182 -21.45 2.58 10.00
N ILE A 183 -21.70 3.04 8.77
CA ILE A 183 -20.75 3.80 7.96
C ILE A 183 -21.16 5.28 7.99
N ASP A 184 -20.30 6.15 8.49
CA ASP A 184 -20.48 7.59 8.37
C ASP A 184 -20.28 8.00 6.90
N SER A 185 -21.38 8.32 6.23
CA SER A 185 -21.42 8.74 4.83
C SER A 185 -20.89 10.17 4.60
N SER A 186 -20.59 10.91 5.66
CA SER A 186 -20.12 12.30 5.60
C SER A 186 -18.64 12.47 5.94
N GLY A 187 -18.05 11.53 6.68
CA GLY A 187 -16.66 11.64 7.14
C GLY A 187 -15.61 11.57 6.05
N LEU A 188 -15.98 11.28 4.79
CA LEU A 188 -15.11 11.40 3.62
C LEU A 188 -15.47 12.55 2.66
N ASN A 189 -16.30 13.51 3.09
CA ASN A 189 -16.71 14.66 2.25
C ASN A 189 -15.56 15.59 1.85
N PHE A 190 -14.41 15.52 2.55
CA PHE A 190 -13.21 16.24 2.16
C PHE A 190 -12.56 15.67 0.89
N LEU A 191 -12.88 14.43 0.49
CA LEU A 191 -12.35 13.84 -0.74
C LEU A 191 -12.98 14.52 -1.96
N PRO A 192 -12.17 15.02 -2.92
CA PRO A 192 -12.68 15.68 -4.12
C PRO A 192 -13.61 14.80 -4.97
N SER A 193 -14.39 15.42 -5.85
CA SER A 193 -15.37 14.74 -6.70
C SER A 193 -14.76 13.68 -7.61
N TYR A 194 -13.49 13.84 -8.01
CA TYR A 194 -12.78 12.86 -8.84
C TYR A 194 -12.60 11.50 -8.13
N ILE A 195 -12.63 11.47 -6.78
CA ILE A 195 -12.82 10.22 -6.03
C ILE A 195 -14.31 10.01 -5.85
N ALA A 196 -14.92 9.23 -6.74
CA ALA A 196 -16.36 9.03 -6.73
C ALA A 196 -16.80 8.05 -5.62
N HIS A 197 -16.03 6.97 -5.40
CA HIS A 197 -16.28 6.01 -4.31
C HIS A 197 -15.07 5.90 -3.39
N ALA A 198 -15.32 5.90 -2.09
CA ALA A 198 -14.31 5.70 -1.06
C ALA A 198 -14.90 4.98 0.15
N CYS A 199 -14.09 4.16 0.81
CA CYS A 199 -14.37 3.69 2.16
C CYS A 199 -13.04 3.68 2.92
N VAL A 200 -13.06 4.15 4.17
CA VAL A 200 -11.93 4.11 5.09
C VAL A 200 -12.42 3.50 6.41
N CYS A 201 -11.66 2.56 6.95
CA CYS A 201 -11.92 1.94 8.23
C CYS A 201 -10.72 2.19 9.14
N ILE A 202 -10.91 2.97 10.20
CA ILE A 202 -9.88 3.27 11.20
C ILE A 202 -9.95 2.20 12.29
N GLY A 203 -8.82 1.56 12.61
CA GLY A 203 -8.74 0.57 13.66
C GLY A 203 -8.19 1.16 14.96
N ASN A 204 -8.84 0.87 16.08
CA ASN A 204 -8.45 1.30 17.41
C ASN A 204 -8.35 0.08 18.35
N PHE A 205 -7.17 -0.15 18.92
CA PHE A 205 -6.96 -1.26 19.85
C PHE A 205 -7.56 -0.94 21.23
N GLY A 206 -8.41 -1.84 21.72
CA GLY A 206 -8.86 -1.82 23.11
C GLY A 206 -7.73 -2.16 24.10
N GLU A 207 -7.99 -1.99 25.39
CA GLU A 207 -7.04 -2.37 26.44
C GLU A 207 -6.89 -3.89 26.56
N GLY A 208 -5.67 -4.36 26.84
CA GLY A 208 -5.37 -5.77 27.11
C GLY A 208 -5.70 -6.70 25.94
N THR A 209 -6.52 -7.71 26.20
CA THR A 209 -6.88 -8.76 25.21
C THR A 209 -8.08 -8.40 24.35
N ASN A 210 -8.66 -7.21 24.52
CA ASN A 210 -9.86 -6.81 23.79
C ASN A 210 -9.63 -6.83 22.27
N PRO A 211 -10.64 -7.25 21.48
CA PRO A 211 -10.61 -7.14 20.03
C PRO A 211 -10.43 -5.69 19.58
N ILE A 212 -9.96 -5.52 18.34
CA ILE A 212 -9.89 -4.21 17.70
C ILE A 212 -11.30 -3.65 17.50
N LYS A 213 -11.47 -2.36 17.80
CA LYS A 213 -12.66 -1.57 17.46
C LYS A 213 -12.41 -0.76 16.20
N THR A 214 -13.48 -0.35 15.52
CA THR A 214 -13.39 0.30 14.22
C THR A 214 -14.32 1.48 14.08
N HIS A 215 -13.88 2.46 13.29
CA HIS A 215 -14.71 3.56 12.81
C HIS A 215 -14.74 3.53 11.28
N TRP A 216 -15.94 3.49 10.70
CA TRP A 216 -16.14 3.31 9.25
C TRP A 216 -16.63 4.60 8.61
N LEU A 217 -15.91 5.06 7.61
CA LEU A 217 -16.16 6.28 6.86
C LEU A 217 -16.41 5.93 5.39
N GLY A 218 -17.36 6.60 4.74
CA GLY A 218 -17.79 6.24 3.40
C GLY A 218 -18.13 7.43 2.51
N LYS A 219 -17.87 7.25 1.22
CA LYS A 219 -18.40 8.06 0.11
C LYS A 219 -18.91 7.09 -0.94
N GLN A 220 -20.23 7.00 -1.12
CA GLN A 220 -20.87 5.97 -1.96
C GLN A 220 -20.34 4.56 -1.66
N ALA A 221 -20.14 4.26 -0.37
CA ALA A 221 -19.28 3.15 0.05
C ALA A 221 -19.85 1.75 -0.20
N LEU A 222 -21.17 1.64 -0.34
CA LEU A 222 -21.89 0.39 -0.56
C LEU A 222 -22.27 0.16 -2.02
N GLU A 223 -22.06 1.15 -2.91
CA GLU A 223 -22.45 1.05 -4.31
C GLU A 223 -21.49 0.13 -5.08
N PRO A 224 -22.00 -0.95 -5.72
CA PRO A 224 -21.14 -1.86 -6.48
C PRO A 224 -20.67 -1.27 -7.81
N VAL A 225 -19.35 -1.19 -8.01
CA VAL A 225 -18.72 -0.74 -9.26
C VAL A 225 -17.58 -1.68 -9.67
N GLN A 226 -17.03 -1.50 -10.87
CA GLN A 226 -15.91 -2.30 -11.35
C GLN A 226 -14.61 -1.88 -10.66
N PHE A 227 -14.07 -2.76 -9.81
CA PHE A 227 -12.78 -2.57 -9.13
C PHE A 227 -11.58 -3.20 -9.85
N LEU A 228 -11.78 -3.71 -11.07
CA LEU A 228 -10.72 -4.23 -11.93
C LEU A 228 -9.82 -5.23 -11.17
N SER A 229 -8.50 -5.11 -11.33
CA SER A 229 -7.50 -5.98 -10.69
C SER A 229 -7.39 -5.83 -9.17
N ALA A 230 -7.98 -4.78 -8.56
CA ALA A 230 -7.96 -4.62 -7.10
C ALA A 230 -8.69 -5.75 -6.38
N THR A 231 -9.55 -6.49 -7.08
CA THR A 231 -10.34 -7.61 -6.53
C THR A 231 -9.60 -8.96 -6.51
N LYS A 232 -8.43 -9.08 -7.14
CA LYS A 232 -7.79 -10.40 -7.38
C LYS A 232 -7.40 -11.15 -6.10
N PHE A 233 -7.12 -10.43 -5.00
CA PHE A 233 -6.77 -11.04 -3.73
C PHE A 233 -7.94 -11.83 -3.09
N ILE A 234 -9.19 -11.57 -3.50
CA ILE A 234 -10.38 -12.23 -2.94
C ILE A 234 -10.34 -13.75 -3.18
N GLY A 235 -9.95 -14.18 -4.40
CA GLY A 235 -9.81 -15.60 -4.72
C GLY A 235 -8.73 -16.29 -3.88
N VAL A 236 -7.64 -15.57 -3.57
CA VAL A 236 -6.55 -16.06 -2.69
C VAL A 236 -7.08 -16.29 -1.27
N LEU A 237 -7.77 -15.31 -0.69
CA LEU A 237 -8.33 -15.42 0.67
C LEU A 237 -9.34 -16.57 0.77
N ASN A 238 -10.21 -16.72 -0.23
CA ASN A 238 -11.15 -17.83 -0.28
C ASN A 238 -10.43 -19.19 -0.41
N THR A 239 -9.40 -19.28 -1.25
CA THR A 239 -8.57 -20.50 -1.41
C THR A 239 -7.95 -20.94 -0.08
N ILE A 240 -7.35 -20.00 0.66
CA ILE A 240 -6.75 -20.28 1.97
C ILE A 240 -7.80 -20.73 2.98
N SER A 241 -8.95 -20.05 3.01
CA SER A 241 -10.07 -20.42 3.89
C SER A 241 -10.52 -21.86 3.63
N GLN A 242 -10.65 -22.25 2.35
CA GLN A 242 -11.03 -23.62 1.96
C GLN A 242 -9.99 -24.67 2.37
N ILE A 243 -8.70 -24.39 2.16
CA ILE A 243 -7.62 -25.29 2.58
C ILE A 243 -7.64 -25.47 4.08
N ASN A 244 -7.64 -24.37 4.85
CA ASN A 244 -7.54 -24.44 6.30
C ASN A 244 -8.81 -24.96 6.99
N ALA A 245 -9.98 -24.89 6.34
CA ALA A 245 -11.20 -25.55 6.82
C ALA A 245 -11.06 -27.07 6.87
N GLN A 246 -10.35 -27.68 5.91
CA GLN A 246 -10.15 -29.13 5.83
C GLN A 246 -8.83 -29.56 6.47
N PHE A 247 -7.80 -28.73 6.34
CA PHE A 247 -6.44 -28.99 6.77
C PHE A 247 -5.90 -27.77 7.54
N PRO A 248 -6.31 -27.56 8.80
CA PRO A 248 -5.88 -26.40 9.61
C PRO A 248 -4.36 -26.41 9.85
N ASP A 249 -3.75 -27.59 9.80
CA ASP A 249 -2.32 -27.74 10.04
C ASP A 249 -1.44 -27.52 8.81
N VAL A 250 -2.02 -27.39 7.60
CA VAL A 250 -1.25 -27.10 6.38
C VAL A 250 -0.59 -25.73 6.47
N ASP A 251 0.69 -25.71 6.10
CA ASP A 251 1.43 -24.50 5.81
C ASP A 251 1.34 -24.21 4.31
N ILE A 252 0.89 -23.01 3.95
CA ILE A 252 0.76 -22.62 2.55
C ILE A 252 2.13 -22.49 1.87
N ASP A 253 3.23 -22.35 2.62
CA ASP A 253 4.59 -22.34 2.07
C ASP A 253 4.98 -23.64 1.37
N SER A 254 4.51 -24.77 1.90
CA SER A 254 4.79 -26.08 1.32
C SER A 254 3.84 -26.41 0.17
N CYS A 255 2.95 -25.49 -0.22
CA CYS A 255 1.91 -25.75 -1.20
C CYS A 255 2.32 -25.28 -2.61
N VAL A 256 2.14 -26.18 -3.58
CA VAL A 256 2.37 -25.93 -5.01
C VAL A 256 1.10 -26.16 -5.80
N VAL A 257 0.92 -25.43 -6.90
CA VAL A 257 -0.20 -25.60 -7.82
C VAL A 257 0.18 -26.61 -8.90
N VAL A 258 -0.68 -27.61 -9.14
CA VAL A 258 -0.49 -28.64 -10.17
C VAL A 258 -1.68 -28.71 -11.14
N PRO A 259 -1.49 -29.11 -12.41
CA PRO A 259 -0.20 -29.36 -13.06
C PRO A 259 0.66 -28.10 -13.12
N SER A 260 1.95 -28.22 -12.80
CA SER A 260 2.90 -27.13 -12.84
C SER A 260 3.84 -27.31 -14.04
N PRO A 261 4.26 -26.24 -14.74
CA PRO A 261 5.53 -26.28 -15.47
C PRO A 261 6.68 -26.57 -14.49
N SER A 262 7.85 -26.97 -15.02
CA SER A 262 9.09 -27.03 -14.23
C SER A 262 9.78 -25.66 -14.27
N PRO A 263 10.13 -25.04 -13.12
CA PRO A 263 9.97 -25.51 -11.74
C PRO A 263 8.54 -25.34 -11.17
N ASP A 264 8.25 -26.06 -10.09
CA ASP A 264 6.96 -26.03 -9.38
C ASP A 264 6.50 -24.60 -9.03
N LEU A 265 5.22 -24.31 -9.28
CA LEU A 265 4.58 -23.03 -8.97
C LEU A 265 4.11 -22.99 -7.52
N HIS A 266 4.92 -22.39 -6.63
CA HIS A 266 4.56 -22.18 -5.24
C HIS A 266 3.44 -21.13 -5.09
N LEU A 267 2.55 -21.34 -4.11
CA LEU A 267 1.42 -20.44 -3.90
C LEU A 267 1.87 -19.01 -3.57
N TYR A 268 2.91 -18.85 -2.76
CA TYR A 268 3.50 -17.55 -2.42
C TYR A 268 3.94 -16.78 -3.68
N ASP A 269 4.68 -17.44 -4.58
CA ASP A 269 5.22 -16.82 -5.79
C ASP A 269 4.10 -16.36 -6.71
N LEU A 270 3.02 -17.13 -6.83
CA LEU A 270 1.86 -16.74 -7.61
C LEU A 270 1.20 -15.48 -7.03
N VAL A 271 0.97 -15.43 -5.72
CA VAL A 271 0.39 -14.22 -5.09
C VAL A 271 1.32 -13.01 -5.24
N ALA A 272 2.63 -13.19 -5.10
CA ALA A 272 3.61 -12.11 -5.27
C ALA A 272 3.66 -11.61 -6.72
N LYS A 273 3.63 -12.51 -7.71
CA LYS A 273 3.59 -12.14 -9.14
C LYS A 273 2.27 -11.48 -9.53
N MET A 274 1.15 -11.87 -8.91
CA MET A 274 -0.16 -11.25 -9.13
C MET A 274 -0.17 -9.76 -8.78
N VAL A 275 0.59 -9.34 -7.77
CA VAL A 275 0.61 -7.94 -7.30
C VAL A 275 1.81 -7.13 -7.79
N SER A 276 2.95 -7.77 -8.05
CA SER A 276 4.19 -7.10 -8.46
C SER A 276 4.27 -6.80 -9.95
N TYR A 277 3.45 -7.46 -10.78
CA TYR A 277 3.47 -7.33 -12.24
C TYR A 277 4.85 -7.55 -12.87
N GLU A 278 5.78 -8.24 -12.19
CA GLU A 278 7.17 -8.38 -12.64
C GLU A 278 7.27 -9.04 -14.03
N GLU A 279 6.48 -10.09 -14.29
CA GLU A 279 6.44 -10.77 -15.59
C GLU A 279 5.79 -9.90 -16.68
N ASP A 280 4.79 -9.10 -16.32
CA ASP A 280 4.16 -8.16 -17.25
C ASP A 280 5.18 -7.08 -17.71
N ARG A 281 6.14 -6.71 -16.83
CA ARG A 281 7.26 -5.80 -17.18
C ARG A 281 8.24 -6.40 -18.19
N LYS A 282 8.28 -7.72 -18.31
CA LYS A 282 9.10 -8.45 -19.30
C LYS A 282 8.40 -8.54 -20.66
N GLY A 283 7.23 -7.93 -20.82
CA GLY A 283 6.44 -7.91 -22.05
C GLY A 283 5.29 -8.92 -22.08
N THR A 284 5.07 -9.69 -21.02
CA THR A 284 4.01 -10.71 -20.96
C THR A 284 2.73 -10.11 -20.40
N ILE A 285 1.99 -9.36 -21.22
CA ILE A 285 0.71 -8.77 -20.82
C ILE A 285 -0.30 -9.90 -20.60
N GLY A 286 -0.57 -10.23 -19.33
CA GLY A 286 -1.56 -11.24 -19.00
C GLY A 286 -1.27 -12.01 -17.72
N TYR A 287 -0.02 -12.11 -17.30
CA TYR A 287 0.36 -13.03 -16.22
C TYR A 287 -0.36 -12.70 -14.89
N SER A 288 -0.44 -11.42 -14.50
CA SER A 288 -1.22 -11.03 -13.32
C SER A 288 -2.72 -11.37 -13.44
N ASN A 289 -3.30 -11.24 -14.65
CA ASN A 289 -4.70 -11.56 -14.91
C ASN A 289 -4.95 -13.07 -14.91
N GLU A 290 -4.03 -13.85 -15.48
CA GLU A 290 -4.05 -15.31 -15.51
C GLU A 290 -3.95 -15.90 -14.10
N VAL A 291 -3.07 -15.35 -13.26
CA VAL A 291 -2.97 -15.75 -11.84
C VAL A 291 -4.24 -15.36 -11.07
N GLY A 292 -4.78 -14.14 -11.28
CA GLY A 292 -6.05 -13.75 -10.67
C GLY A 292 -7.20 -14.68 -11.09
N ALA A 293 -7.25 -15.07 -12.35
CA ALA A 293 -8.24 -16.00 -12.88
C ALA A 293 -8.03 -17.43 -12.34
N LEU A 294 -6.77 -17.87 -12.16
CA LEU A 294 -6.41 -19.14 -11.53
C LEU A 294 -7.01 -19.27 -10.13
N PHE A 295 -6.87 -18.25 -9.27
CA PHE A 295 -7.43 -18.32 -7.92
C PHE A 295 -8.96 -18.36 -7.90
N LYS A 296 -9.64 -17.86 -8.94
CA LYS A 296 -11.09 -18.05 -9.10
C LYS A 296 -11.48 -19.48 -9.51
N ARG A 297 -10.53 -20.34 -9.93
CA ARG A 297 -10.78 -21.72 -10.33
C ARG A 297 -10.87 -22.70 -9.18
N PHE A 298 -10.46 -22.34 -7.97
CA PHE A 298 -10.54 -23.25 -6.81
C PHE A 298 -11.95 -23.38 -6.21
N THR A 299 -12.94 -22.72 -6.79
CA THR A 299 -14.35 -22.89 -6.45
C THR A 299 -15.23 -22.49 -7.64
N ARG A 300 -16.53 -22.79 -7.56
CA ARG A 300 -17.49 -22.29 -8.56
C ARG A 300 -17.67 -20.79 -8.36
N ARG A 301 -17.81 -20.03 -9.46
CA ARG A 301 -18.00 -18.57 -9.43
C ARG A 301 -19.15 -18.13 -8.54
N GLU A 302 -20.26 -18.86 -8.56
CA GLU A 302 -21.43 -18.57 -7.69
C GLU A 302 -21.09 -18.78 -6.21
N ASN A 303 -20.29 -19.81 -5.89
CA ASN A 303 -19.86 -20.07 -4.52
C ASN A 303 -18.87 -19.02 -4.02
N LEU A 304 -17.98 -18.53 -4.88
CA LEU A 304 -17.06 -17.43 -4.54
C LEU A 304 -17.83 -16.13 -4.25
N GLU A 305 -18.82 -15.81 -5.08
CA GLU A 305 -19.71 -14.68 -4.85
C GLU A 305 -20.49 -14.84 -3.54
N SER A 306 -21.12 -15.99 -3.31
CA SER A 306 -21.83 -16.27 -2.06
C SER A 306 -20.92 -16.19 -0.84
N TRP A 307 -19.68 -16.67 -0.95
CA TRP A 307 -18.67 -16.55 0.10
C TRP A 307 -18.37 -15.08 0.40
N MET A 308 -18.18 -14.26 -0.63
CA MET A 308 -17.93 -12.81 -0.48
C MET A 308 -19.11 -12.12 0.19
N LYS A 309 -20.35 -12.39 -0.25
CA LYS A 309 -21.58 -11.87 0.37
C LYS A 309 -21.68 -12.26 1.84
N ALA A 310 -21.33 -13.50 2.18
CA ALA A 310 -21.31 -13.96 3.57
C ALA A 310 -20.22 -13.30 4.42
N GLN A 311 -19.14 -12.78 3.81
CA GLN A 311 -18.11 -12.05 4.55
C GLN A 311 -18.56 -10.61 4.83
N THR A 312 -19.17 -9.94 3.84
CA THR A 312 -19.40 -8.49 3.88
C THR A 312 -20.82 -8.09 4.25
N GLY A 313 -21.81 -8.93 3.95
CA GLY A 313 -23.24 -8.62 4.10
C GLY A 313 -23.85 -7.94 2.87
N ASN A 314 -23.06 -7.59 1.86
CA ASN A 314 -23.56 -6.90 0.68
C ASN A 314 -24.21 -7.88 -0.32
N SER A 315 -25.54 -8.01 -0.27
CA SER A 315 -26.30 -8.86 -1.19
C SER A 315 -26.24 -8.42 -2.65
N ASP A 316 -25.93 -7.15 -2.90
CA ASP A 316 -26.05 -6.52 -4.22
C ASP A 316 -24.77 -6.65 -5.05
N LEU A 317 -23.66 -7.07 -4.44
CA LEU A 317 -22.41 -7.33 -5.16
C LEU A 317 -22.58 -8.46 -6.20
N GLN A 318 -21.79 -8.38 -7.27
CA GLN A 318 -21.65 -9.42 -8.29
C GLN A 318 -20.16 -9.76 -8.45
N PHE A 319 -19.78 -11.02 -8.30
CA PHE A 319 -18.36 -11.40 -8.33
C PHE A 319 -18.08 -12.70 -9.09
N ARG A 320 -18.58 -12.75 -10.33
CA ARG A 320 -18.47 -13.92 -11.24
C ARG A 320 -17.62 -13.64 -12.48
N GLY A 321 -17.18 -12.41 -12.67
CA GLY A 321 -16.39 -12.01 -13.85
C GLY A 321 -14.94 -12.50 -13.82
N GLY A 322 -14.36 -12.67 -15.00
CA GLY A 322 -12.92 -12.92 -15.18
C GLY A 322 -12.08 -11.64 -15.15
N TYR A 323 -10.82 -11.75 -15.56
CA TYR A 323 -9.86 -10.64 -15.65
C TYR A 323 -9.39 -10.39 -17.08
N GLY A 324 -10.21 -10.73 -18.09
CA GLY A 324 -9.89 -10.55 -19.51
C GLY A 324 -8.95 -11.61 -20.10
N PHE A 325 -8.44 -12.54 -19.28
CA PHE A 325 -7.54 -13.63 -19.68
C PHE A 325 -8.04 -14.98 -19.13
N PRO A 326 -7.71 -16.10 -19.80
CA PRO A 326 -7.94 -17.43 -19.24
C PRO A 326 -7.13 -17.62 -17.93
N PRO A 327 -7.51 -18.56 -17.05
CA PRO A 327 -6.69 -18.89 -15.89
C PRO A 327 -5.35 -19.48 -16.32
N LEU A 328 -4.29 -19.23 -15.53
CA LEU A 328 -2.96 -19.79 -15.77
C LEU A 328 -2.99 -21.33 -15.90
N ILE A 329 -3.84 -21.98 -15.12
CA ILE A 329 -4.13 -23.42 -15.16
C ILE A 329 -5.65 -23.58 -15.04
N ASP A 330 -6.28 -24.32 -15.96
CA ASP A 330 -7.75 -24.41 -16.02
C ASP A 330 -8.35 -25.38 -14.98
N HIS A 331 -7.66 -26.50 -14.72
CA HIS A 331 -8.07 -27.50 -13.72
C HIS A 331 -7.01 -27.66 -12.61
N PRO A 332 -6.76 -26.60 -11.82
CA PRO A 332 -5.69 -26.62 -10.84
C PRO A 332 -6.04 -27.47 -9.63
N LYS A 333 -5.01 -28.07 -9.03
CA LYS A 333 -5.02 -28.62 -7.68
C LYS A 333 -3.92 -27.97 -6.87
N ILE A 334 -4.08 -27.90 -5.56
CA ILE A 334 -3.03 -27.50 -4.62
C ILE A 334 -2.56 -28.74 -3.91
N ARG A 335 -1.25 -29.00 -3.97
CA ARG A 335 -0.60 -30.11 -3.29
C ARG A 335 0.32 -29.56 -2.20
N ASP A 336 0.15 -30.05 -0.97
CA ASP A 336 1.12 -29.85 0.10
C ASP A 336 2.28 -30.83 -0.13
N VAL A 337 3.44 -30.29 -0.49
CA VAL A 337 4.65 -31.05 -0.79
C VAL A 337 5.19 -31.76 0.46
N SER A 338 4.98 -31.19 1.65
CA SER A 338 5.46 -31.79 2.91
C SER A 338 4.71 -33.08 3.27
N ARG A 339 3.42 -33.15 2.88
CA ARG A 339 2.53 -34.32 3.08
C ARG A 339 2.41 -35.19 1.84
N ASN A 340 2.87 -34.68 0.70
CA ASN A 340 2.60 -35.23 -0.62
C ASN A 340 1.10 -35.49 -0.89
N GLU A 341 0.25 -34.57 -0.42
CA GLU A 341 -1.21 -34.71 -0.46
C GLU A 341 -1.86 -33.55 -1.21
N THR A 342 -2.91 -33.83 -1.98
CA THR A 342 -3.73 -32.77 -2.58
C THR A 342 -4.66 -32.19 -1.52
N VAL A 343 -4.48 -30.92 -1.19
CA VAL A 343 -5.25 -30.21 -0.15
C VAL A 343 -6.40 -29.37 -0.71
N LEU A 344 -6.42 -29.12 -2.02
CA LEU A 344 -7.55 -28.49 -2.71
C LEU A 344 -7.57 -28.90 -4.19
N SER A 345 -8.76 -29.06 -4.76
CA SER A 345 -8.95 -29.31 -6.19
C SER A 345 -10.00 -28.37 -6.75
N SER A 346 -9.79 -27.86 -7.97
CA SER A 346 -10.83 -27.13 -8.69
C SER A 346 -12.06 -28.02 -8.94
N PRO A 347 -13.28 -27.47 -8.93
CA PRO A 347 -14.45 -28.18 -9.45
C PRO A 347 -14.29 -28.47 -10.95
N GLU A 348 -15.01 -29.48 -11.45
CA GLU A 348 -15.03 -29.81 -12.88
C GLU A 348 -15.57 -28.67 -13.74
N ASN A 349 -16.60 -27.97 -13.24
CA ASN A 349 -17.21 -26.80 -13.88
C ASN A 349 -16.94 -25.55 -13.03
N ALA A 350 -16.40 -24.50 -13.66
CA ALA A 350 -16.12 -23.21 -13.03
C ALA A 350 -17.36 -22.40 -12.64
N GLY A 351 -18.55 -22.81 -13.09
CA GLY A 351 -19.79 -22.06 -12.93
C GLY A 351 -19.95 -20.93 -13.94
N ASN A 352 -21.09 -20.25 -13.86
CA ASN A 352 -21.51 -19.24 -14.81
C ASN A 352 -20.69 -17.95 -14.65
N SER A 353 -20.27 -17.39 -15.77
CA SER A 353 -19.63 -16.07 -15.83
C SER A 353 -20.63 -14.96 -15.50
N GLY A 354 -20.13 -13.82 -15.04
CA GLY A 354 -20.92 -12.61 -14.79
C GLY A 354 -20.02 -11.39 -14.64
N ASN A 355 -20.45 -10.40 -13.86
CA ASN A 355 -19.67 -9.18 -13.61
C ASN A 355 -18.78 -9.28 -12.36
N ASN A 356 -17.92 -8.27 -12.16
CA ASN A 356 -17.13 -8.04 -10.95
C ASN A 356 -17.49 -6.67 -10.33
N LEU A 357 -18.77 -6.48 -10.02
CA LEU A 357 -19.28 -5.27 -9.36
C LEU A 357 -19.21 -5.46 -7.84
N VAL A 358 -18.31 -4.72 -7.19
CA VAL A 358 -18.10 -4.77 -5.74
C VAL A 358 -18.00 -3.35 -5.20
N SER A 359 -18.28 -3.14 -3.92
CA SER A 359 -18.23 -1.81 -3.31
C SER A 359 -16.86 -1.52 -2.66
N THR A 360 -16.55 -0.25 -2.36
CA THR A 360 -15.35 0.10 -1.59
C THR A 360 -15.40 -0.48 -0.18
N TYR A 361 -16.58 -0.58 0.43
CA TYR A 361 -16.77 -1.26 1.71
C TYR A 361 -16.36 -2.73 1.63
N ASP A 362 -16.80 -3.46 0.60
CA ASP A 362 -16.48 -4.90 0.48
C ASP A 362 -14.98 -5.15 0.49
N LEU A 363 -14.23 -4.33 -0.26
CA LEU A 363 -12.78 -4.44 -0.38
C LEU A 363 -12.06 -3.97 0.89
N THR A 364 -12.51 -2.87 1.49
CA THR A 364 -11.99 -2.34 2.77
C THR A 364 -12.19 -3.36 3.89
N ARG A 365 -13.34 -4.03 3.89
CA ARG A 365 -13.63 -5.10 4.82
C ARG A 365 -12.73 -6.32 4.61
N LEU A 366 -12.61 -6.84 3.39
CA LEU A 366 -11.78 -8.02 3.16
C LEU A 366 -10.29 -7.77 3.44
N ILE A 367 -9.75 -6.60 3.08
CA ILE A 367 -8.35 -6.27 3.38
C ILE A 367 -8.12 -6.02 4.88
N SER A 368 -9.09 -5.46 5.60
CA SER A 368 -9.00 -5.33 7.07
C SER A 368 -9.14 -6.67 7.79
N MET A 369 -9.96 -7.59 7.28
CA MET A 369 -10.03 -8.97 7.81
C MET A 369 -8.69 -9.72 7.66
N LEU A 370 -7.93 -9.46 6.58
CA LEU A 370 -6.57 -9.96 6.41
C LEU A 370 -5.60 -9.31 7.40
N GLY A 371 -5.56 -7.97 7.41
CA GLY A 371 -4.58 -7.21 8.20
C GLY A 371 -4.75 -7.30 9.70
N TRP A 372 -6.00 -7.34 10.17
CA TRP A 372 -6.33 -7.40 11.59
C TRP A 372 -6.69 -8.80 12.06
N HIS A 373 -6.44 -9.85 11.26
CA HIS A 373 -6.89 -11.21 11.54
C HIS A 373 -6.63 -11.69 12.99
N LEU A 374 -5.45 -11.41 13.55
CA LEU A 374 -5.05 -11.77 14.91
C LEU A 374 -5.79 -10.98 16.02
N HIS A 375 -6.43 -9.87 15.66
CA HIS A 375 -7.10 -8.94 16.58
C HIS A 375 -8.62 -8.99 16.45
N LEU A 376 -9.12 -9.85 15.58
CA LEU A 376 -10.53 -10.09 15.33
C LEU A 376 -11.01 -11.32 16.12
N THR A 377 -12.31 -11.32 16.45
CA THR A 377 -12.96 -12.49 17.05
C THR A 377 -13.18 -13.58 16.00
N SER A 378 -13.49 -14.80 16.44
CA SER A 378 -13.76 -15.93 15.54
C SER A 378 -14.88 -15.67 14.52
N ASN A 379 -15.86 -14.81 14.86
CA ASN A 379 -17.02 -14.50 14.03
C ASN A 379 -16.81 -13.26 13.14
N THR A 380 -15.71 -12.53 13.32
CA THR A 380 -15.37 -11.33 12.55
C THR A 380 -14.16 -11.52 11.63
N ARG A 381 -13.29 -12.51 11.93
CA ARG A 381 -12.13 -12.87 11.10
C ARG A 381 -12.50 -13.64 9.81
N LEU A 382 -11.53 -13.78 8.90
CA LEU A 382 -11.62 -14.70 7.75
C LEU A 382 -11.97 -16.12 8.23
N PRO A 383 -13.00 -16.77 7.67
CA PRO A 383 -13.46 -18.06 8.14
C PRO A 383 -12.38 -19.12 7.92
N ASP A 384 -12.13 -19.93 8.95
CA ASP A 384 -11.23 -21.10 8.96
C ASP A 384 -9.75 -20.84 8.66
N ALA A 385 -9.40 -19.68 8.09
CA ALA A 385 -8.04 -19.28 7.79
C ALA A 385 -7.18 -19.25 9.05
N GLN A 386 -5.98 -19.82 8.94
CA GLN A 386 -4.98 -19.80 10.00
C GLN A 386 -3.96 -18.70 9.74
N TRP A 387 -3.48 -18.05 10.80
CA TRP A 387 -2.53 -16.95 10.66
C TRP A 387 -1.24 -17.36 9.93
N LYS A 388 -0.71 -18.56 10.18
CA LYS A 388 0.48 -19.09 9.49
C LYS A 388 0.33 -19.13 7.96
N SER A 389 -0.89 -19.33 7.47
CA SER A 389 -1.21 -19.28 6.03
C SER A 389 -1.30 -17.84 5.54
N LEU A 390 -1.92 -16.96 6.33
CA LEU A 390 -2.19 -15.57 5.96
C LEU A 390 -0.93 -14.70 5.98
N GLU A 391 0.05 -14.98 6.84
CA GLU A 391 1.30 -14.21 6.90
C GLU A 391 2.07 -14.21 5.57
N ARG A 392 1.88 -15.26 4.76
CA ARG A 392 2.49 -15.37 3.43
C ARG A 392 1.78 -14.53 2.39
N VAL A 393 0.45 -14.47 2.45
CA VAL A 393 -0.33 -13.51 1.65
C VAL A 393 0.06 -12.09 2.03
N VAL A 394 0.21 -11.80 3.32
CA VAL A 394 0.66 -10.49 3.81
C VAL A 394 2.00 -10.09 3.20
N ARG A 395 3.01 -10.97 3.25
CA ARG A 395 4.33 -10.70 2.64
C ARG A 395 4.21 -10.52 1.12
N ALA A 396 3.49 -11.41 0.45
CA ALA A 396 3.31 -11.37 -1.00
C ALA A 396 2.63 -10.08 -1.46
N MET A 397 1.51 -9.71 -0.84
CA MET A 397 0.77 -8.47 -1.12
C MET A 397 1.54 -7.20 -0.74
N GLY A 398 2.56 -7.29 0.13
CA GLY A 398 3.50 -6.20 0.38
C GLY A 398 4.34 -5.82 -0.85
N ASN A 399 4.41 -6.68 -1.88
CA ASN A 399 5.13 -6.43 -3.13
C ASN A 399 4.29 -5.76 -4.23
N ASP A 400 3.07 -5.30 -3.91
CA ASP A 400 2.25 -4.57 -4.88
C ASP A 400 2.96 -3.30 -5.38
N ILE A 401 2.89 -3.05 -6.69
CA ILE A 401 3.64 -1.96 -7.34
C ILE A 401 3.11 -0.56 -7.00
N ALA A 402 1.83 -0.46 -6.62
CA ALA A 402 1.16 0.80 -6.39
C ALA A 402 1.48 1.30 -4.98
N ARG A 403 2.59 2.02 -4.86
CA ARG A 403 3.13 2.51 -3.59
C ARG A 403 2.56 3.88 -3.19
N TYR A 404 1.25 4.10 -3.35
CA TYR A 404 0.60 5.40 -3.02
C TYR A 404 0.76 5.79 -1.55
N VAL A 405 0.75 4.81 -0.63
CA VAL A 405 0.99 5.07 0.80
C VAL A 405 2.43 5.53 1.05
N ASP A 406 3.42 4.97 0.35
CA ASP A 406 4.81 5.43 0.46
C ASP A 406 4.94 6.87 -0.06
N VAL A 407 4.30 7.17 -1.19
CA VAL A 407 4.24 8.53 -1.74
C VAL A 407 3.63 9.50 -0.73
N ALA A 408 2.56 9.10 -0.05
CA ALA A 408 1.94 9.90 1.00
C ALA A 408 2.91 10.14 2.18
N LEU A 409 3.53 9.10 2.72
CA LEU A 409 4.46 9.21 3.86
C LEU A 409 5.68 10.07 3.55
N GLU A 410 6.21 9.99 2.33
CA GLU A 410 7.27 10.88 1.83
C GLU A 410 6.77 12.31 1.69
N THR A 411 5.65 12.51 0.99
CA THR A 411 5.11 13.84 0.72
C THR A 411 4.83 14.61 2.01
N LEU A 412 4.39 13.90 3.05
CA LEU A 412 4.10 14.44 4.38
C LEU A 412 5.35 14.57 5.28
N GLY A 413 6.51 14.09 4.83
CA GLY A 413 7.79 14.20 5.54
C GLY A 413 7.83 13.45 6.86
N VAL A 414 7.22 12.26 6.91
CA VAL A 414 7.07 11.49 8.16
C VAL A 414 7.88 10.19 8.23
N LEU A 415 8.60 9.82 7.17
CA LEU A 415 9.33 8.53 7.12
C LEU A 415 10.32 8.33 8.28
N ASN A 416 11.00 9.40 8.72
CA ASN A 416 11.99 9.34 9.79
C ASN A 416 11.37 9.36 11.21
N VAL A 417 10.06 9.52 11.32
CA VAL A 417 9.32 9.60 12.60
C VAL A 417 8.22 8.53 12.71
N ILE A 418 8.21 7.56 11.80
CA ILE A 418 7.42 6.33 11.91
C ILE A 418 8.33 5.12 12.13
N SER A 419 7.78 4.04 12.67
CA SER A 419 8.42 2.73 12.70
C SER A 419 7.41 1.60 12.50
N GLU A 420 7.93 0.39 12.31
CA GLU A 420 7.14 -0.83 12.11
C GLU A 420 6.03 -0.68 11.05
N PRO A 421 6.35 -0.11 9.87
CA PRO A 421 5.34 0.17 8.87
C PRO A 421 4.88 -1.12 8.20
N VAL A 422 3.59 -1.18 7.86
CA VAL A 422 2.96 -2.22 7.08
C VAL A 422 2.10 -1.55 6.03
N VAL A 423 2.32 -1.92 4.77
CA VAL A 423 1.48 -1.51 3.63
C VAL A 423 1.17 -2.75 2.82
N ILE A 424 -0.04 -3.26 2.98
CA ILE A 424 -0.58 -4.33 2.14
C ILE A 424 -1.53 -3.68 1.15
N SER A 425 -1.33 -3.86 -0.15
CA SER A 425 -2.21 -3.24 -1.13
C SER A 425 -2.49 -4.10 -2.36
N LYS A 426 -3.52 -3.68 -3.11
CA LYS A 426 -3.74 -4.09 -4.48
C LYS A 426 -4.34 -2.93 -5.25
N SER A 427 -3.69 -2.55 -6.35
CA SER A 427 -4.29 -1.63 -7.32
C SER A 427 -5.03 -2.34 -8.45
N GLY A 428 -5.95 -1.63 -9.08
CA GLY A 428 -6.55 -2.00 -10.34
C GLY A 428 -6.69 -0.78 -11.24
N TRP A 429 -6.29 -0.91 -12.50
CA TRP A 429 -6.32 0.19 -13.47
C TRP A 429 -6.81 -0.32 -14.82
N GLY A 430 -7.37 0.61 -15.59
CA GLY A 430 -7.86 0.37 -16.94
C GLY A 430 -8.52 1.62 -17.49
N ASN A 431 -9.04 1.54 -18.70
CA ASN A 431 -9.64 2.70 -19.38
C ASN A 431 -10.80 3.33 -18.60
N SER A 432 -11.52 2.54 -17.79
CA SER A 432 -12.68 2.98 -17.03
C SER A 432 -12.36 3.71 -15.74
N ALA A 433 -11.31 3.29 -15.01
CA ALA A 433 -11.01 3.82 -13.68
C ALA A 433 -9.64 3.37 -13.16
N TYR A 434 -9.14 4.07 -12.15
CA TYR A 434 -8.12 3.57 -11.23
C TYR A 434 -8.73 3.27 -9.87
N THR A 435 -8.18 2.25 -9.25
CA THR A 435 -8.67 1.71 -7.99
C THR A 435 -7.51 1.30 -7.11
N TYR A 436 -7.69 1.50 -5.82
CA TYR A 436 -6.66 1.18 -4.83
C TYR A 436 -7.32 0.64 -3.58
N VAL A 437 -6.81 -0.49 -3.10
CA VAL A 437 -7.21 -1.11 -1.83
C VAL A 437 -5.96 -1.26 -1.00
N ALA A 438 -5.99 -0.82 0.24
CA ALA A 438 -4.84 -0.95 1.13
C ALA A 438 -5.23 -1.16 2.59
N LEU A 439 -4.37 -1.86 3.32
CA LEU A 439 -4.28 -1.81 4.78
C LEU A 439 -2.92 -1.21 5.15
N VAL A 440 -2.97 -0.24 6.05
CA VAL A 440 -1.81 0.48 6.57
C VAL A 440 -1.73 0.32 8.08
N LYS A 441 -0.53 0.10 8.59
CA LYS A 441 -0.20 0.20 10.01
C LYS A 441 1.18 0.82 10.18
N PHE A 442 1.37 1.65 11.19
CA PHE A 442 2.69 2.11 11.62
C PHE A 442 2.63 2.65 13.05
N VAL A 443 3.78 2.78 13.69
CA VAL A 443 3.93 3.46 14.97
C VAL A 443 4.45 4.87 14.72
N ASP A 444 3.65 5.86 15.07
CA ASP A 444 3.94 7.29 14.99
C ASP A 444 4.71 7.75 16.22
N ARG A 445 6.00 8.04 16.03
CA ARG A 445 6.97 8.40 17.09
C ARG A 445 7.12 9.91 17.29
N ARG A 446 6.26 10.72 16.67
CA ARG A 446 6.19 12.16 16.95
C ARG A 446 5.66 12.45 18.36
N PHE A 447 4.97 11.48 18.96
CA PHE A 447 4.36 11.56 20.27
C PHE A 447 5.12 10.71 21.29
N GLN A 448 4.99 11.08 22.57
CA GLN A 448 5.43 10.29 23.71
C GLN A 448 4.27 10.20 24.72
N PRO A 449 3.67 9.01 24.93
CA PRO A 449 3.97 7.73 24.27
C PRO A 449 3.70 7.75 22.75
N ALA A 450 4.37 6.86 22.01
CA ALA A 450 4.17 6.74 20.57
C ALA A 450 2.75 6.21 20.26
N LYS A 451 2.22 6.54 19.08
CA LYS A 451 0.84 6.15 18.70
C LYS A 451 0.85 5.09 17.60
N LEU A 452 0.29 3.91 17.85
CA LEU A 452 0.04 2.92 16.81
C LEU A 452 -1.18 3.35 16.00
N ARG A 453 -0.97 3.64 14.71
CA ARG A 453 -2.03 3.97 13.76
C ARG A 453 -2.28 2.80 12.83
N THR A 454 -3.53 2.44 12.61
CA THR A 454 -3.90 1.44 11.61
C THR A 454 -5.23 1.75 10.95
N PHE A 455 -5.31 1.54 9.65
CA PHE A 455 -6.52 1.77 8.88
C PHE A 455 -6.51 0.94 7.59
N ALA A 456 -7.70 0.63 7.09
CA ALA A 456 -7.90 0.10 5.75
C ALA A 456 -8.62 1.12 4.88
N MET A 457 -8.41 1.08 3.57
CA MET A 457 -9.10 1.96 2.64
C MET A 457 -9.29 1.30 1.28
N SER A 458 -10.35 1.71 0.59
CA SER A 458 -10.57 1.44 -0.83
C SER A 458 -11.05 2.70 -1.54
N LEU A 459 -10.48 3.00 -2.71
CA LEU A 459 -10.72 4.22 -3.47
C LEU A 459 -10.96 3.89 -4.94
N TRP A 460 -11.81 4.67 -5.60
CA TRP A 460 -12.13 4.54 -7.03
C TRP A 460 -12.20 5.92 -7.69
N THR A 461 -11.44 6.10 -8.77
CA THR A 461 -11.36 7.35 -9.56
C THR A 461 -11.60 7.07 -11.05
N PRO A 462 -12.72 7.53 -11.64
CA PRO A 462 -13.03 7.26 -13.05
C PRO A 462 -12.58 8.38 -13.99
N GLU A 463 -12.44 9.61 -13.49
CA GLU A 463 -12.29 10.80 -14.33
C GLU A 463 -10.84 11.04 -14.74
N GLY A 464 -10.63 11.53 -15.96
CA GLY A 464 -9.34 11.99 -16.45
C GLY A 464 -8.53 10.97 -17.25
N SER A 465 -7.38 11.41 -17.76
CA SER A 465 -6.39 10.54 -18.40
C SER A 465 -5.71 9.63 -17.37
N PRO A 466 -4.99 8.58 -17.78
CA PRO A 466 -4.21 7.72 -16.88
C PRO A 466 -3.30 8.50 -15.91
N GLU A 467 -2.64 9.54 -16.38
CA GLU A 467 -1.75 10.42 -15.61
C GLU A 467 -2.52 11.19 -14.52
N VAL A 468 -3.67 11.75 -14.91
CA VAL A 468 -4.56 12.50 -14.03
C VAL A 468 -5.13 11.59 -12.95
N ARG A 469 -5.59 10.39 -13.31
CA ARG A 469 -6.09 9.38 -12.37
C ARG A 469 -5.02 8.93 -11.38
N ASP A 470 -3.78 8.74 -11.84
CA ASP A 470 -2.65 8.36 -10.98
C ASP A 470 -2.38 9.44 -9.93
N THR A 471 -2.35 10.70 -10.37
CA THR A 471 -2.13 11.86 -9.51
C THR A 471 -3.28 12.08 -8.52
N HIS A 472 -4.53 11.96 -8.99
CA HIS A 472 -5.73 12.04 -8.15
C HIS A 472 -5.73 10.96 -7.05
N MET A 473 -5.36 9.73 -7.39
CA MET A 473 -5.25 8.64 -6.42
C MET A 473 -4.15 8.95 -5.38
N ALA A 474 -2.97 9.39 -5.82
CA ALA A 474 -1.88 9.77 -4.92
C ALA A 474 -2.26 10.93 -3.98
N ALA A 475 -2.95 11.95 -4.47
CA ALA A 475 -3.42 13.08 -3.68
C ALA A 475 -4.47 12.66 -2.65
N ALA A 476 -5.45 11.86 -3.05
CA ALA A 476 -6.48 11.35 -2.15
C ALA A 476 -5.92 10.47 -1.03
N VAL A 477 -5.00 9.55 -1.37
CA VAL A 477 -4.30 8.73 -0.36
C VAL A 477 -3.48 9.62 0.56
N THR A 478 -2.79 10.63 0.04
CA THR A 478 -2.01 11.59 0.85
C THR A 478 -2.88 12.32 1.86
N GLU A 479 -4.06 12.79 1.46
CA GLU A 479 -4.99 13.49 2.35
C GLU A 479 -5.56 12.55 3.44
N ILE A 480 -5.89 11.30 3.10
CA ILE A 480 -6.32 10.30 4.09
C ILE A 480 -5.21 10.05 5.12
N VAL A 481 -3.98 9.80 4.66
CA VAL A 481 -2.83 9.57 5.55
C VAL A 481 -2.57 10.79 6.42
N ARG A 482 -2.64 12.01 5.86
CA ARG A 482 -2.49 13.27 6.59
C ARG A 482 -3.50 13.34 7.73
N ARG A 483 -4.78 13.13 7.46
CA ARG A 483 -5.84 13.20 8.47
C ARG A 483 -5.75 12.08 9.51
N VAL A 484 -5.26 10.89 9.14
CA VAL A 484 -4.92 9.84 10.13
C VAL A 484 -3.79 10.30 11.05
N LEU A 485 -2.75 10.94 10.50
CA LEU A 485 -1.60 11.45 11.26
C LEU A 485 -1.96 12.63 12.15
N THR A 486 -2.89 13.49 11.73
CA THR A 486 -3.33 14.68 12.47
C THR A 486 -4.59 14.46 13.31
N GLU A 487 -5.15 13.24 13.28
CA GLU A 487 -6.35 12.88 14.04
C GLU A 487 -7.57 13.74 13.64
N GLU A 488 -7.74 13.92 12.33
CA GLU A 488 -8.88 14.61 11.69
C GLU A 488 -9.88 13.65 11.01
N LEU A 489 -9.64 12.33 11.08
CA LEU A 489 -10.61 11.27 10.72
C LEU A 489 -11.26 10.66 11.97
N VAL A 490 -11.39 11.47 13.02
CA VAL A 490 -12.08 11.11 14.25
C VAL A 490 -13.57 11.30 14.06
#